data_AF-A0A3M1TNZ4-F1
#
_entry.id   AF-A0A3M1TNZ4-F1
#
_cell.length_a   1.000
_cell.length_b   1.000
_cell.length_c   1.000
_cell.angle_alpha   90.00
_cell.angle_beta   90.00
_cell.angle_gamma   90.00
#
_symmetry.space_group_name_H-M   'P 1'
#
loop_
_entity.id
_entity.type
_entity.pdbx_description
1 polymer ?
#
loop_
_entity_poly.entity_id
_entity_poly.type
_entity_poly.pdbx_seq_one_letter_code
_entity_poly.pdbx_strand_id
1 'polypeptide(L)'
;MDRRTPQGVLGATLSALAARDLATLASLARPGPLTVDDAEEARRRFLGPATRRYWQRVAAALGAGRYVVDEDEAGAWVRVDVGGAAGTYRLRLRRKGAQWFLAD
;
A
#
# COMPACT_ATOMS: atom_id res chain seq x y z
N MET A 1 3.15 -14.12 0.51
CA MET A 1 2.57 -12.82 0.15
C MET A 1 1.87 -12.95 -1.20
N ASP A 2 0.57 -12.70 -1.26
CA ASP A 2 -0.18 -12.73 -2.53
C ASP A 2 -0.12 -11.35 -3.21
N ARG A 3 0.27 -11.33 -4.48
CA ARG A 3 0.32 -10.11 -5.31
C ARG A 3 -0.47 -10.27 -6.61
N ARG A 4 -1.28 -11.32 -6.72
CA ARG A 4 -2.05 -11.59 -7.94
C ARG A 4 -3.34 -10.78 -8.01
N THR A 5 -3.75 -10.19 -6.88
CA THR A 5 -4.94 -9.34 -6.78
C THR A 5 -4.64 -8.06 -6.01
N PRO A 6 -5.42 -6.98 -6.24
CA PRO A 6 -5.37 -5.77 -5.42
C PRO A 6 -5.50 -6.03 -3.92
N GLN A 7 -6.44 -6.88 -3.52
CA GLN A 7 -6.72 -7.22 -2.13
C GLN A 7 -5.54 -7.94 -1.48
N GLY A 8 -4.83 -8.80 -2.23
CA GLY A 8 -3.60 -9.45 -1.77
C GLY A 8 -2.50 -8.43 -1.45
N VAL A 9 -2.34 -7.41 -2.30
CA VAL A 9 -1.40 -6.30 -2.05
C VAL A 9 -1.79 -5.52 -0.81
N LEU A 10 -3.07 -5.13 -0.67
CA LEU A 10 -3.55 -4.38 0.51
C LEU A 10 -3.35 -5.16 1.82
N GLY A 11 -3.66 -6.47 1.81
CA GLY A 11 -3.42 -7.35 2.95
C GLY A 11 -1.93 -7.44 3.30
N ALA A 12 -1.07 -7.61 2.29
CA ALA A 12 0.38 -7.63 2.49
C ALA A 12 0.92 -6.29 3.04
N THR A 13 0.41 -5.16 2.56
CA THR A 13 0.76 -3.83 3.08
C THR A 13 0.39 -3.71 4.55
N LEU A 14 -0.81 -4.15 4.94
CA LEU A 14 -1.27 -4.11 6.33
C LEU A 14 -0.35 -4.93 7.24
N SER A 15 -0.04 -6.17 6.85
CA SER A 15 0.86 -7.04 7.62
C SER A 15 2.27 -6.45 7.71
N ALA A 16 2.80 -5.90 6.63
CA ALA A 16 4.15 -5.32 6.61
C ALA A 16 4.25 -4.03 7.43
N LEU A 17 3.21 -3.19 7.43
CA LEU A 17 3.13 -2.01 8.31
C LEU A 17 3.11 -2.42 9.79
N ALA A 18 2.34 -3.45 10.15
CA ALA A 18 2.28 -3.97 11.52
C ALA A 18 3.63 -4.54 11.99
N ALA A 19 4.31 -5.30 11.13
CA ALA A 19 5.62 -5.89 11.41
C ALA A 19 6.79 -4.90 11.25
N ARG A 20 6.56 -3.70 10.69
CA ARG A 20 7.58 -2.75 10.25
C ARG A 20 8.60 -3.38 9.29
N ASP A 21 8.14 -4.29 8.44
CA ASP A 21 8.95 -5.02 7.46
C ASP A 21 9.23 -4.14 6.24
N LEU A 22 10.37 -3.45 6.27
CA LEU A 22 10.80 -2.56 5.20
C LEU A 22 11.05 -3.28 3.87
N ALA A 23 11.53 -4.53 3.90
CA ALA A 23 11.81 -5.29 2.67
C ALA A 23 10.50 -5.62 1.94
N THR A 24 9.47 -6.04 2.69
CA THR A 24 8.15 -6.28 2.10
C THR A 24 7.52 -4.99 1.61
N LEU A 25 7.58 -3.90 2.37
CA LEU A 25 7.06 -2.59 1.95
C LEU A 25 7.75 -2.05 0.68
N ALA A 26 9.07 -2.16 0.61
CA ALA A 26 9.85 -1.81 -0.57
C ALA A 26 9.43 -2.64 -1.78
N SER A 27 9.31 -3.95 -1.59
CA SER A 27 8.91 -4.87 -2.66
C SER A 27 7.45 -4.65 -3.13
N LEU A 28 6.57 -4.16 -2.26
CA LEU A 28 5.19 -3.80 -2.63
C LEU A 28 5.15 -2.49 -3.43
N ALA A 29 6.07 -1.57 -3.19
CA ALA A 29 6.14 -0.28 -3.89
C ALA A 29 6.95 -0.35 -5.20
N ARG A 30 7.90 -1.28 -5.32
CA ARG A 30 8.80 -1.38 -6.47
C ARG A 30 8.76 -2.77 -7.12
N PRO A 31 8.52 -2.84 -8.44
CA PRO A 31 8.64 -4.09 -9.16
C PRO A 31 10.11 -4.42 -9.47
N GLY A 32 10.57 -5.60 -9.05
CA GLY A 32 11.88 -6.14 -9.42
C GLY A 32 12.82 -6.37 -8.22
N PRO A 33 14.12 -6.55 -8.48
CA PRO A 33 15.14 -6.68 -7.44
C PRO A 33 15.22 -5.42 -6.59
N LEU A 34 15.34 -5.59 -5.28
CA LEU A 34 15.50 -4.48 -4.33
C LEU A 34 16.96 -4.07 -4.19
N THR A 35 17.18 -2.77 -3.99
CA THR A 35 18.46 -2.19 -3.59
C THR A 35 18.40 -1.72 -2.13
N VAL A 36 19.55 -1.30 -1.59
CA VAL A 36 19.63 -0.71 -0.24
C VAL A 36 18.81 0.58 -0.16
N ASP A 37 18.78 1.38 -1.23
CA ASP A 37 18.02 2.63 -1.29
C ASP A 37 16.51 2.41 -1.20
N ASP A 38 16.02 1.27 -1.69
CA ASP A 38 14.59 0.93 -1.65
C ASP A 38 14.07 0.76 -0.22
N ALA A 39 14.88 0.22 0.68
CA ALA A 39 14.50 0.06 2.08
C ALA A 39 14.36 1.43 2.78
N GLU A 40 15.28 2.35 2.49
CA GLU A 40 15.22 3.72 3.01
C GLU A 40 14.08 4.53 2.38
N GLU A 41 13.79 4.34 1.09
CA GLU A 41 12.64 4.95 0.45
C GLU A 41 11.32 4.42 1.01
N ALA A 42 11.20 3.10 1.20
CA ALA A 42 10.05 2.50 1.87
C ALA A 42 9.90 3.02 3.30
N ARG A 43 11.00 3.17 4.03
CA ARG A 43 10.97 3.77 5.37
C ARG A 43 10.40 5.19 5.34
N ARG A 44 10.86 6.05 4.42
CA ARG A 44 10.33 7.42 4.27
C ARG A 44 8.86 7.42 3.86
N ARG A 45 8.48 6.58 2.91
CA ARG A 45 7.13 6.50 2.33
C ARG A 45 6.09 5.98 3.32
N PHE A 46 6.42 4.94 4.07
CA PHE A 46 5.46 4.22 4.91
C PHE A 46 5.57 4.54 6.40
N LEU A 47 6.80 4.75 6.89
CA LEU A 47 7.10 4.89 8.32
C LEU A 47 7.68 6.28 8.67
N GLY A 48 7.78 7.18 7.69
CA GLY A 48 8.35 8.51 7.87
C GLY A 48 7.48 9.38 8.77
N PRO A 49 8.04 10.36 9.50
CA PRO A 49 7.27 11.23 10.39
C PRO A 49 6.09 11.94 9.68
N ALA A 50 6.29 12.36 8.44
CA ALA A 50 5.27 13.03 7.62
C ALA A 50 4.14 12.10 7.16
N THR A 51 4.42 10.81 6.94
CA THR A 51 3.48 9.83 6.36
C THR A 51 2.90 8.85 7.38
N ARG A 52 3.50 8.77 8.58
CA ARG A 52 3.08 7.84 9.64
C ARG A 52 1.61 7.95 9.98
N ARG A 53 1.09 9.17 10.16
CA ARG A 53 -0.32 9.40 10.51
C ARG A 53 -1.26 8.97 9.37
N TYR A 54 -0.84 9.20 8.13
CA TYR A 54 -1.58 8.78 6.94
C TYR A 54 -1.69 7.25 6.92
N TRP A 55 -0.57 6.53 7.01
CA TRP A 55 -0.57 5.07 6.96
C TRP A 55 -1.22 4.40 8.17
N GLN A 56 -1.17 5.02 9.36
CA GLN A 56 -1.94 4.54 10.52
C GLN A 56 -3.45 4.56 10.25
N ARG A 57 -3.96 5.62 9.63
CA ARG A 57 -5.38 5.73 9.27
C ARG A 57 -5.75 4.77 8.15
N VAL A 58 -4.92 4.67 7.12
CA VAL A 58 -5.10 3.70 6.03
C VAL A 58 -5.13 2.28 6.57
N ALA A 59 -4.16 1.89 7.40
CA ALA A 59 -4.09 0.56 7.99
C ALA A 59 -5.33 0.23 8.84
N ALA A 60 -5.79 1.18 9.66
CA ALA A 60 -7.01 1.00 10.46
C ALA A 60 -8.26 0.79 9.58
N ALA A 61 -8.42 1.59 8.52
CA ALA A 61 -9.55 1.49 7.61
C ALA A 61 -9.51 0.21 6.76
N LEU A 62 -8.33 -0.18 6.25
CA LEU A 62 -8.14 -1.45 5.53
C LEU A 62 -8.44 -2.65 6.42
N GLY A 63 -7.95 -2.65 7.66
CA GLY A 63 -8.23 -3.70 8.65
C GLY A 63 -9.71 -3.81 9.02
N ALA A 64 -10.46 -2.70 8.94
CA ALA A 64 -11.91 -2.66 9.16
C ALA A 64 -12.74 -2.95 7.90
N GLY A 65 -12.11 -3.24 6.75
CA GLY A 65 -12.82 -3.47 5.48
C GLY A 65 -13.46 -2.22 4.86
N ARG A 66 -13.04 -1.01 5.29
CA ARG A 66 -13.61 0.27 4.83
C ARG A 66 -12.89 0.78 3.58
N TYR A 67 -12.98 0.01 2.50
CA TYR A 67 -12.41 0.41 1.22
C TYR A 67 -13.17 -0.18 0.03
N VAL A 68 -13.01 0.46 -1.12
CA VAL A 68 -13.51 0.01 -2.42
C VAL A 68 -12.34 -0.05 -3.40
N VAL A 69 -12.28 -1.11 -4.19
CA VAL A 69 -11.30 -1.27 -5.27
C VAL A 69 -12.03 -1.09 -6.60
N ASP A 70 -11.61 -0.08 -7.35
CA ASP A 70 -12.07 0.21 -8.69
C ASP A 70 -10.94 -0.19 -9.67
N GLU A 71 -11.07 -1.35 -10.30
CA GLU A 71 -10.06 -1.89 -11.24
C GLU A 71 -10.31 -1.41 -12.67
N ASP A 72 -9.24 -1.09 -13.40
CA ASP A 72 -9.24 -0.74 -14.83
C ASP A 72 -8.11 -1.47 -15.59
N GLU A 73 -7.99 -1.24 -16.90
CA GLU A 73 -6.97 -1.90 -17.73
C GLU A 73 -5.53 -1.52 -17.35
N ALA A 74 -5.32 -0.36 -16.73
CA ALA A 74 -4.01 0.18 -16.39
C ALA A 74 -3.60 -0.06 -14.92
N GLY A 75 -4.54 -0.45 -14.06
CA GLY A 75 -4.32 -0.66 -12.64
C GLY A 75 -5.61 -0.70 -11.82
N ALA A 76 -5.54 -0.22 -10.59
CA ALA A 76 -6.69 -0.13 -9.70
C ALA A 76 -6.57 1.09 -8.81
N TRP A 77 -7.69 1.76 -8.58
CA TRP A 77 -7.81 2.79 -7.56
C TRP A 77 -8.46 2.20 -6.33
N VAL A 78 -7.83 2.38 -5.18
CA VAL A 78 -8.38 1.96 -3.89
C VAL A 78 -8.82 3.20 -3.14
N ARG A 79 -10.12 3.31 -2.92
CA ARG A 79 -10.72 4.37 -2.08
C ARG A 79 -10.83 3.83 -0.67
N VAL A 80 -10.12 4.44 0.28
CA VAL A 80 -10.08 4.03 1.69
C VAL A 80 -10.82 5.06 2.53
N ASP A 81 -11.93 4.66 3.12
CA ASP A 81 -12.71 5.50 4.02
C ASP A 81 -12.08 5.51 5.42
N VAL A 82 -11.36 6.59 5.71
CA VAL A 82 -10.65 6.81 6.97
C VAL A 82 -11.46 7.58 8.00
N GLY A 83 -12.68 8.01 7.65
CA GLY A 83 -13.56 8.80 8.51
C GLY A 83 -13.02 10.19 8.92
N GLY A 84 -13.88 10.95 9.61
CA GLY A 84 -13.59 12.30 10.08
C GLY A 84 -13.39 13.31 8.93
N ALA A 85 -12.72 14.44 9.22
CA ALA A 85 -12.51 15.52 8.25
C ALA A 85 -11.65 15.12 7.03
N ALA A 86 -10.90 14.02 7.10
CA ALA A 86 -10.10 13.53 5.99
C ALA A 86 -10.95 12.82 4.92
N GLY A 87 -12.14 12.32 5.28
CA GLY A 87 -13.11 11.71 4.38
C GLY A 87 -12.63 10.40 3.75
N THR A 88 -11.76 10.47 2.76
CA THR A 88 -11.32 9.33 1.97
C THR A 88 -9.90 9.54 1.47
N TYR A 89 -9.06 8.52 1.58
CA TYR A 89 -7.77 8.47 0.92
C TYR A 89 -7.84 7.60 -0.34
N ARG A 90 -6.99 7.92 -1.32
CA ARG A 90 -6.83 7.14 -2.54
C ARG A 90 -5.45 6.53 -2.56
N LEU A 91 -5.39 5.24 -2.90
CA LEU A 91 -4.16 4.54 -3.22
C LEU A 91 -4.25 4.10 -4.67
N ARG A 92 -3.14 4.20 -5.39
CA ARG A 92 -3.03 3.63 -6.73
C ARG A 92 -2.36 2.29 -6.64
N LEU A 93 -2.89 1.31 -7.36
CA LEU A 93 -2.21 0.05 -7.63
C LEU A 93 -1.92 -0.04 -9.13
N ARG A 94 -0.74 -0.55 -9.47
CA ARG A 94 -0.36 -0.83 -10.86
C ARG A 94 -0.06 -2.30 -11.05
N ARG A 95 -0.35 -2.79 -12.24
CA ARG A 95 -0.05 -4.16 -12.64
C ARG A 95 1.18 -4.19 -13.53
N LYS A 96 2.12 -5.10 -13.23
CA LYS A 96 3.26 -5.44 -14.09
C LYS A 96 3.29 -6.95 -14.27
N GLY A 97 2.94 -7.42 -15.47
CA GLY A 97 2.72 -8.85 -15.72
C GLY A 97 1.57 -9.40 -14.86
N ALA A 98 1.84 -10.45 -14.10
CA ALA A 98 0.85 -11.08 -13.21
C ALA A 98 0.83 -10.50 -11.78
N GLN A 99 1.62 -9.45 -11.51
CA GLN A 99 1.81 -8.92 -10.16
C GLN A 99 1.30 -7.48 -10.03
N TRP A 100 0.70 -7.20 -8.88
CA TRP A 100 0.23 -5.90 -8.46
C TRP A 100 1.20 -5.25 -7.46
N PHE A 101 1.27 -3.92 -7.52
CA PHE A 101 2.18 -3.10 -6.72
C PHE A 101 1.47 -1.81 -6.29
N LEU A 102 1.85 -1.29 -5.12
CA LEU A 102 1.49 0.06 -4.69
C LEU A 102 2.23 1.09 -5.54
N ALA A 103 1.47 1.99 -6.14
CA ALA A 103 1.95 3.17 -6.82
C ALA A 103 1.52 4.43 -6.06
N ASP A 104 2.21 5.54 -6.31
CA ASP A 104 1.79 6.85 -5.83
C ASP A 104 0.49 7.32 -6.52
#